data_AF-A0A1J3H0E4-F1
#
_entry.id   AF-A0A1J3H0E4-F1
#
_cell.length_a   1.000
_cell.length_b   1.000
_cell.length_c   1.000
_cell.angle_alpha   90.00
_cell.angle_beta   90.00
_cell.angle_gamma   90.00
#
_symmetry.space_group_name_H-M   'P 1'
#
loop_
_entity.id
_entity.type
_entity.pdbx_description
1 polymer ?
#
loop_
_entity_poly.entity_id
_entity_poly.type
_entity_poly.pdbx_seq_one_letter_code
_entity_poly.pdbx_strand_id
1 'polypeptide(L)'
;RRLSCIVVDRREVATELGGISKRISKVIRDMQSFGVQQLIVDGSGSTNPLQERQREMRHTFPNDNESNFVGLEKNVKKLVGYLVEEESVQVVSICGMGGIGKTTLARQVFNHEIVKNQFDGVVWVCVSQQFTRIYVWQTIFQKLSSKYDEHKVLNMTVEKLQDKLFRLLETTKSLIVLDDIWKEEDWDRIKPVFPPTKGWKVLLTSR
;
A
#
# COMPACT_ATOMS: atom_id res chain seq x y z
N ARG A 1 -12.68 -63.07 10.23
CA ARG A 1 -11.74 -61.94 9.99
C ARG A 1 -11.17 -61.51 11.34
N ARG A 2 -9.87 -61.68 11.59
CA ARG A 2 -9.21 -61.23 12.83
C ARG A 2 -8.80 -59.77 12.65
N LEU A 3 -9.22 -58.88 13.54
CA LEU A 3 -8.78 -57.48 13.57
C LEU A 3 -7.57 -57.38 14.51
N SER A 4 -6.48 -56.78 14.02
CA SER A 4 -5.30 -56.40 14.80
C SER A 4 -5.38 -54.91 15.13
N CYS A 5 -5.26 -54.55 16.42
CA CYS A 5 -5.19 -53.18 16.91
C CYS A 5 -3.78 -52.90 17.45
N ILE A 6 -3.20 -51.77 17.04
CA ILE A 6 -1.94 -51.25 17.59
C ILE A 6 -2.31 -50.19 18.63
N VAL A 7 -2.01 -50.45 19.90
CA VAL A 7 -2.10 -49.44 20.96
C VAL A 7 -0.80 -48.66 20.97
N VAL A 8 -0.84 -47.41 20.50
CA VAL A 8 0.32 -46.50 20.56
C VAL A 8 0.58 -46.15 22.04
N ASP A 9 1.80 -46.38 22.50
CA ASP A 9 2.20 -46.10 23.89
C ASP A 9 2.19 -44.59 24.14
N ARG A 10 1.16 -44.11 24.85
CA ARG A 10 0.99 -42.70 25.19
C ARG A 10 2.13 -42.14 26.06
N ARG A 11 2.93 -43.00 26.70
CA ARG A 11 4.06 -42.56 27.56
C ARG A 11 5.22 -42.01 26.75
N GLU A 12 5.50 -42.60 25.59
CA GLU A 12 6.56 -42.14 24.69
C GLU A 12 6.22 -40.75 24.12
N VAL A 13 5.00 -40.59 23.61
CA VAL A 13 4.52 -39.28 23.13
C VAL A 13 4.52 -38.22 24.23
N ALA A 14 4.14 -38.57 25.46
CA ALA A 14 4.14 -37.64 26.59
C ALA A 14 5.56 -37.22 27.01
N THR A 15 6.54 -38.13 26.93
CA THR A 15 7.94 -37.83 27.26
C THR A 15 8.59 -36.95 26.20
N GLU A 16 8.30 -37.18 24.92
CA GLU A 16 8.71 -36.30 23.82
C GLU A 16 8.13 -34.89 23.98
N LEU A 17 6.83 -34.77 24.31
CA LEU A 17 6.18 -33.49 24.55
C LEU A 17 6.83 -32.72 25.70
N GLY A 18 7.19 -33.43 26.77
CA GLY A 18 7.95 -32.86 27.90
C GLY A 18 9.33 -32.35 27.50
N GLY A 19 10.02 -33.08 26.61
CA GLY A 19 11.31 -32.66 26.05
C GLY A 19 11.20 -31.39 25.20
N ILE A 20 10.18 -31.30 24.35
CA ILE A 20 9.91 -30.12 23.50
C ILE A 20 9.59 -28.90 24.38
N SER A 21 8.71 -29.05 25.36
CA SER A 21 8.35 -27.97 26.29
C SER A 21 9.57 -27.42 27.02
N LYS A 22 10.45 -28.30 27.53
CA LYS A 22 11.68 -27.90 28.21
C LYS A 22 12.65 -27.13 27.30
N ARG A 23 12.76 -27.53 26.02
CA ARG A 23 13.58 -26.82 25.02
C ARG A 23 13.02 -25.43 24.71
N ILE A 24 11.70 -25.30 24.54
CA ILE A 24 11.02 -24.01 24.33
C ILE A 24 11.28 -23.07 25.51
N SER A 25 11.10 -23.55 26.75
CA SER A 25 11.34 -22.72 27.94
C SER A 25 12.80 -22.26 28.07
N LYS A 26 13.77 -23.07 27.61
CA LYS A 26 15.17 -22.67 27.58
C LYS A 26 15.41 -21.52 26.61
N VAL A 27 14.91 -21.65 25.37
CA VAL A 27 15.07 -20.61 24.34
C VAL A 27 14.45 -19.29 24.79
N ILE A 28 13.26 -19.33 25.41
CA ILE A 28 12.61 -18.11 25.93
C ILE A 28 13.47 -17.40 26.98
N ARG A 29 14.05 -18.16 27.93
CA ARG A 29 14.94 -17.60 28.95
C ARG A 29 16.22 -17.02 28.35
N ASP A 30 16.83 -17.73 27.41
CA ASP A 30 18.04 -17.27 26.73
C ASP A 30 17.75 -15.98 25.94
N MET A 31 16.63 -15.90 25.22
CA MET A 31 16.20 -14.67 24.54
C MET A 31 16.05 -13.48 25.51
N GLN A 32 15.40 -13.69 26.65
CA GLN A 32 15.24 -12.64 27.67
C GLN A 32 16.59 -12.19 28.26
N SER A 33 17.53 -13.11 28.49
CA SER A 33 18.86 -12.76 29.03
C SER A 33 19.72 -11.96 28.05
N PHE A 34 19.50 -12.12 26.74
CA PHE A 34 20.12 -11.30 25.70
C PHE A 34 19.41 -9.96 25.46
N GLY A 35 18.44 -9.59 26.29
CA GLY A 35 17.68 -8.34 26.16
C GLY A 35 16.69 -8.34 25.00
N VAL A 36 16.35 -9.51 24.44
CA VAL A 36 15.30 -9.61 23.41
C VAL A 36 13.95 -9.47 24.11
N GLN A 37 13.36 -8.29 24.03
CA GLN A 37 12.02 -8.03 24.54
C GLN A 37 10.99 -8.79 23.72
N GLN A 38 10.18 -9.60 24.39
CA GLN A 38 9.01 -10.23 23.79
C GLN A 38 7.93 -9.15 23.65
N LEU A 39 7.77 -8.60 22.45
CA LEU A 39 6.55 -7.87 22.09
C LEU A 39 5.42 -8.90 22.08
N ILE A 40 4.70 -9.01 23.19
CA ILE A 40 3.43 -9.72 23.21
C ILE A 40 2.53 -8.96 22.24
N VAL A 41 2.15 -9.62 21.13
CA VAL A 41 1.17 -9.09 20.19
C VAL A 41 -0.20 -9.22 20.85
N ASP A 42 -0.44 -8.39 21.85
CA ASP A 42 -1.81 -8.03 22.21
C ASP A 42 -2.25 -6.98 21.21
N GLY A 43 -3.35 -7.29 20.52
CA GLY A 43 -3.94 -6.51 19.44
C GLY A 43 -4.51 -5.16 19.87
N SER A 44 -3.74 -4.35 20.60
CA SER A 44 -4.07 -2.97 20.95
C SER A 44 -3.06 -2.00 20.34
N GLY A 45 -3.38 -1.51 19.15
CA GLY A 45 -3.28 -0.09 18.79
C GLY A 45 -1.94 0.66 18.84
N SER A 46 -0.79 0.01 19.05
CA SER A 46 0.52 0.67 18.96
C SER A 46 1.23 0.25 17.68
N THR A 47 1.62 1.23 16.86
CA THR A 47 2.37 1.04 15.61
C THR A 47 3.69 0.32 15.90
N ASN A 48 3.89 -0.85 15.31
CA ASN A 48 5.10 -1.64 15.55
C ASN A 48 6.33 -0.92 14.94
N PRO A 49 7.48 -0.84 15.63
CA PRO A 49 8.71 -0.24 15.08
C PRO A 49 9.22 -0.91 13.79
N LEU A 50 8.87 -2.19 13.57
CA LEU A 50 9.13 -2.92 12.32
C LEU A 50 8.22 -2.46 11.16
N GLN A 51 7.01 -1.97 11.46
CA GLN A 51 6.06 -1.46 10.48
C GLN A 51 6.48 -0.09 9.95
N GLU A 52 6.96 0.78 10.84
CA GLU A 52 7.52 2.08 10.47
C GLU A 52 8.78 1.89 9.61
N ARG A 53 9.68 0.98 10.01
CA ARG A 53 10.85 0.60 9.19
C ARG A 53 10.49 0.01 7.83
N GLN A 54 9.43 -0.80 7.72
CA GLN A 54 8.98 -1.32 6.42
C GLN A 54 8.35 -0.24 5.53
N ARG A 55 7.65 0.74 6.13
CA ARG A 55 7.15 1.93 5.42
C ARG A 55 8.31 2.79 4.91
N GLU A 56 9.30 3.04 5.77
CA GLU A 56 10.52 3.78 5.44
C GLU A 56 11.32 3.13 4.30
N MET A 57 11.44 1.80 4.29
CA MET A 57 12.20 1.06 3.27
C MET A 57 11.54 1.03 1.88
N ARG A 58 10.24 1.35 1.74
CA ARG A 58 9.52 1.25 0.45
C ARG A 58 9.05 2.59 -0.09
N HIS A 59 9.58 3.71 0.40
CA HIS A 59 9.23 5.01 -0.18
C HIS A 59 9.70 5.11 -1.62
N THR A 60 8.77 4.93 -2.56
CA THR A 60 8.96 5.29 -3.96
C THR A 60 8.77 6.79 -4.06
N PHE A 61 9.85 7.54 -4.26
CA PHE A 61 9.77 8.98 -4.46
C PHE A 61 9.54 9.28 -5.94
N PRO A 62 8.62 10.19 -6.29
CA PRO A 62 8.41 10.53 -7.68
C PRO A 62 9.60 11.27 -8.33
N ASN A 63 10.56 11.76 -7.54
CA ASN A 63 11.57 12.74 -7.97
C ASN A 63 13.00 12.18 -8.08
N ASP A 64 13.18 10.86 -8.13
CA ASP A 64 14.52 10.29 -8.38
C ASP A 64 14.94 10.61 -9.84
N ASN A 65 16.15 11.13 -10.03
CA ASN A 65 16.72 11.46 -11.33
C ASN A 65 16.87 10.21 -12.21
N GLU A 66 15.81 9.84 -12.93
CA GLU A 66 15.73 8.67 -13.80
C GLU A 66 15.98 9.02 -15.27
N SER A 67 17.03 9.78 -15.58
CA SER A 67 17.29 10.28 -16.93
C SER A 67 17.81 9.25 -17.94
N ASN A 68 17.80 7.95 -17.65
CA ASN A 68 18.51 6.93 -18.45
C ASN A 68 17.68 5.68 -18.83
N PHE A 69 16.34 5.68 -18.73
CA PHE A 69 15.54 4.52 -19.16
C PHE A 69 15.13 4.63 -20.64
N VAL A 70 15.78 3.84 -21.47
CA VAL A 70 15.49 3.69 -22.91
C VAL A 70 14.48 2.57 -23.16
N GLY A 71 13.57 2.76 -24.11
CA GLY A 71 12.65 1.71 -24.60
C GLY A 71 11.27 1.69 -23.95
N LEU A 72 10.96 2.66 -23.07
CA LEU A 72 9.64 2.81 -22.45
C LEU A 72 8.75 3.86 -23.15
N GLU A 73 9.27 4.58 -24.14
CA GLU A 73 8.64 5.76 -24.74
C GLU A 73 7.26 5.44 -25.33
N LYS A 74 7.14 4.28 -26.00
CA LYS A 74 5.86 3.83 -26.57
C LYS A 74 4.83 3.55 -25.47
N ASN A 75 5.26 2.95 -24.35
CA ASN A 75 4.37 2.62 -23.23
C ASN A 75 3.95 3.89 -22.49
N VAL A 76 4.88 4.81 -22.24
CA VAL A 76 4.59 6.13 -21.67
C VAL A 76 3.57 6.86 -22.53
N LYS A 77 3.82 6.97 -23.85
CA LYS A 77 2.89 7.63 -24.78
C LYS A 77 1.49 7.02 -24.74
N LYS A 78 1.40 5.69 -24.71
CA LYS A 78 0.13 4.97 -24.61
C LYS A 78 -0.61 5.28 -23.30
N LEU A 79 0.10 5.25 -22.16
CA LEU A 79 -0.49 5.55 -20.86
C LEU A 79 -0.93 7.02 -20.75
N VAL A 80 -0.13 7.95 -21.27
CA VAL A 80 -0.50 9.38 -21.35
C VAL A 80 -1.77 9.55 -22.17
N GLY A 81 -1.90 8.87 -23.32
CA GLY A 81 -3.13 8.89 -24.13
C GLY A 81 -4.36 8.45 -23.33
N TYR A 82 -4.30 7.32 -22.62
CA TYR A 82 -5.42 6.88 -21.77
C TYR A 82 -5.78 7.88 -20.66
N LEU A 83 -4.78 8.57 -20.09
CA LEU A 83 -5.02 9.51 -19.00
C LEU A 83 -5.56 10.85 -19.50
N VAL A 84 -5.07 11.34 -20.63
CA VAL A 84 -5.29 12.71 -21.10
C VAL A 84 -6.39 12.81 -22.15
N GLU A 85 -6.49 11.82 -23.05
CA GLU A 85 -7.35 11.87 -24.24
C GLU A 85 -8.66 11.08 -24.05
N GLU A 86 -8.65 10.00 -23.26
CA GLU A 86 -9.79 9.09 -23.11
C GLU A 86 -10.69 9.46 -21.92
N GLU A 87 -11.70 10.31 -22.11
CA GLU A 87 -12.60 10.74 -21.03
C GLU A 87 -13.47 9.62 -20.42
N SER A 88 -13.64 8.50 -21.11
CA SER A 88 -14.42 7.34 -20.64
C SER A 88 -13.66 6.47 -19.63
N VAL A 89 -12.34 6.62 -19.56
CA VAL A 89 -11.46 5.82 -18.71
C VAL A 89 -11.10 6.61 -17.45
N GLN A 90 -11.47 6.15 -16.26
CA GLN A 90 -11.03 6.79 -15.01
C GLN A 90 -9.89 6.07 -14.30
N VAL A 91 -9.73 4.76 -14.53
CA VAL A 91 -8.72 3.95 -13.86
C VAL A 91 -7.88 3.23 -14.91
N VAL A 92 -6.57 3.38 -14.83
CA VAL A 92 -5.59 2.72 -15.70
C VAL A 92 -4.65 1.90 -14.82
N SER A 93 -4.44 0.64 -15.16
CA SER A 93 -3.57 -0.28 -14.41
C SER A 93 -2.34 -0.68 -15.19
N ILE A 94 -1.20 -0.72 -14.52
CA ILE A 94 0.05 -1.35 -14.96
C ILE A 94 0.25 -2.61 -14.10
N CYS A 95 0.02 -3.79 -14.68
CA CYS A 95 0.19 -5.08 -14.01
C CYS A 95 1.42 -5.84 -14.52
N GLY A 96 1.95 -6.75 -13.71
CA GLY A 96 3.01 -7.67 -14.13
C GLY A 96 3.92 -8.11 -12.99
N MET A 97 4.88 -8.99 -13.29
CA MET A 97 5.79 -9.56 -12.30
C MET A 97 6.61 -8.52 -11.54
N GLY A 98 7.12 -8.90 -10.37
CA GLY A 98 8.07 -8.07 -9.61
C GLY A 98 9.34 -7.79 -10.42
N GLY A 99 9.92 -6.59 -10.28
CA GLY A 99 11.17 -6.21 -10.95
C GLY A 99 11.05 -5.81 -12.43
N ILE A 100 9.87 -5.88 -13.04
CA ILE A 100 9.68 -5.55 -14.47
C ILE A 100 9.65 -4.03 -14.78
N GLY A 101 9.75 -3.17 -13.77
CA GLY A 101 9.79 -1.71 -13.97
C GLY A 101 8.42 -1.00 -14.02
N LYS A 102 7.35 -1.58 -13.45
CA LYS A 102 6.02 -0.93 -13.42
C LYS A 102 6.03 0.44 -12.74
N THR A 103 6.67 0.51 -11.56
CA THR A 103 6.83 1.75 -10.79
C THR A 103 7.63 2.78 -11.58
N THR A 104 8.69 2.36 -12.28
CA THR A 104 9.48 3.22 -13.19
C THR A 104 8.60 3.78 -14.31
N LEU A 105 7.80 2.94 -14.96
CA LEU A 105 6.89 3.38 -16.02
C LEU A 105 5.83 4.35 -15.49
N ALA A 106 5.21 4.07 -14.35
CA ALA A 106 4.28 4.98 -13.70
C ALA A 106 4.94 6.32 -13.34
N ARG A 107 6.20 6.30 -12.88
CA ARG A 107 6.97 7.49 -12.54
C ARG A 107 7.28 8.36 -13.76
N GLN A 108 7.63 7.75 -14.89
CA GLN A 108 7.79 8.47 -16.16
C GLN A 108 6.49 9.17 -16.58
N VAL A 109 5.34 8.50 -16.43
CA VAL A 109 4.03 9.09 -16.72
C VAL A 109 3.68 10.22 -15.74
N PHE A 110 3.92 10.02 -14.43
CA PHE A 110 3.71 11.03 -13.39
C PHE A 110 4.51 12.31 -13.68
N ASN A 111 5.74 12.17 -14.18
CA ASN A 111 6.61 13.29 -14.49
C ASN A 111 6.43 13.89 -15.88
N HIS A 112 5.61 13.27 -16.73
CA HIS A 112 5.42 13.69 -18.11
C HIS A 112 4.76 15.09 -18.20
N GLU A 113 5.30 15.95 -19.05
CA GLU A 113 4.85 17.35 -19.14
C GLU A 113 3.36 17.47 -19.51
N ILE A 114 2.89 16.70 -20.50
CA ILE A 114 1.46 16.69 -20.87
C ILE A 114 0.57 16.32 -19.68
N VAL A 115 0.99 15.37 -18.83
CA VAL A 115 0.24 14.99 -17.64
C VAL A 115 0.23 16.15 -16.65
N LYS A 116 1.39 16.74 -16.35
CA LYS A 116 1.50 17.88 -15.42
C LYS A 116 0.70 19.11 -15.88
N ASN A 117 0.54 19.31 -17.18
CA ASN A 117 -0.23 20.42 -17.74
C ASN A 117 -1.74 20.14 -17.84
N GLN A 118 -2.14 18.87 -17.90
CA GLN A 118 -3.54 18.48 -18.09
C GLN A 118 -4.35 18.46 -16.78
N PHE A 119 -3.70 18.20 -15.65
CA PHE A 119 -4.33 18.05 -14.33
C PHE A 119 -3.97 19.21 -13.40
N ASP A 120 -4.94 19.71 -12.64
CA ASP A 120 -4.75 20.73 -11.61
C ASP A 120 -3.89 20.22 -10.45
N GLY A 121 -3.93 18.91 -10.20
CA GLY A 121 -3.14 18.25 -9.16
C GLY A 121 -2.75 16.84 -9.55
N VAL A 122 -1.47 16.49 -9.34
CA VAL A 122 -0.93 15.15 -9.57
C VAL A 122 -0.33 14.62 -8.27
N VAL A 123 -0.86 13.51 -7.77
CA VAL A 123 -0.52 12.95 -6.45
C VAL A 123 0.05 11.56 -6.60
N TRP A 124 1.24 11.32 -6.04
CA TRP A 124 1.80 9.99 -5.87
C TRP A 124 1.60 9.47 -4.45
N VAL A 125 1.08 8.26 -4.31
CA VAL A 125 0.92 7.53 -3.04
C VAL A 125 1.47 6.11 -3.21
N CYS A 126 2.43 5.74 -2.37
CA CYS A 126 2.89 4.36 -2.27
C CYS A 126 1.98 3.61 -1.29
N VAL A 127 1.37 2.51 -1.74
CA VAL A 127 0.45 1.70 -0.95
C VAL A 127 1.19 0.48 -0.42
N SER A 128 1.78 0.61 0.77
CA SER A 128 2.42 -0.53 1.43
C SER A 128 1.41 -1.65 1.75
N GLN A 129 1.87 -2.91 1.86
CA GLN A 129 1.01 -4.05 2.27
C GLN A 129 0.21 -3.81 3.57
N GLN A 130 0.72 -2.98 4.47
CA GLN A 130 0.09 -2.68 5.76
C GLN A 130 -0.40 -1.21 5.81
N PHE A 131 -0.91 -0.71 4.69
CA PHE A 131 -1.49 0.63 4.65
C PHE A 131 -2.82 0.68 5.42
N THR A 132 -3.14 1.89 5.89
CA THR A 132 -4.50 2.22 6.32
C THR A 132 -5.15 3.08 5.24
N ARG A 133 -6.44 2.87 4.95
CA ARG A 133 -7.16 3.72 3.99
C ARG A 133 -7.09 5.20 4.36
N ILE A 134 -7.09 5.49 5.67
CA ILE A 134 -6.99 6.84 6.22
C ILE A 134 -5.69 7.50 5.79
N TYR A 135 -4.56 6.78 5.88
CA TYR A 135 -3.26 7.30 5.43
C TYR A 135 -3.27 7.68 3.94
N VAL A 136 -3.84 6.82 3.08
CA VAL A 136 -3.95 7.10 1.64
C VAL A 136 -4.82 8.34 1.40
N TRP A 137 -6.00 8.40 2.02
CA TRP A 137 -6.90 9.55 1.88
C TRP A 137 -6.31 10.85 2.41
N GLN A 138 -5.62 10.83 3.55
CA GLN A 138 -4.92 11.99 4.09
C GLN A 138 -3.83 12.46 3.13
N THR A 139 -3.03 11.54 2.60
CA THR A 139 -1.95 11.86 1.65
C THR A 139 -2.50 12.52 0.38
N ILE A 140 -3.59 11.98 -0.19
CA ILE A 140 -4.25 12.56 -1.37
C ILE A 140 -4.78 13.96 -1.02
N PHE A 141 -5.54 14.06 0.08
CA PHE A 141 -6.17 15.31 0.47
C PHE A 141 -5.16 16.43 0.74
N GLN A 142 -4.08 16.14 1.47
CA GLN A 142 -3.02 17.11 1.77
C GLN A 142 -2.33 17.60 0.49
N LYS A 143 -2.01 16.70 -0.44
CA LYS A 143 -1.33 17.07 -1.69
C LYS A 143 -2.21 17.85 -2.66
N LEU A 144 -3.51 17.59 -2.70
CA LEU A 144 -4.45 18.35 -3.53
C LEU A 144 -4.89 19.66 -2.88
N SER A 145 -4.89 19.73 -1.55
CA SER A 145 -5.40 20.87 -0.79
C SER A 145 -4.27 21.67 -0.15
N SER A 146 -3.50 22.37 -0.98
CA SER A 146 -2.37 23.23 -0.57
C SER A 146 -2.74 24.34 0.44
N LYS A 147 -4.04 24.62 0.61
CA LYS A 147 -4.57 25.63 1.55
C LYS A 147 -4.95 25.06 2.92
N TYR A 148 -4.86 23.75 3.13
CA TYR A 148 -5.29 23.12 4.39
C TYR A 148 -4.14 22.93 5.37
N ASP A 149 -4.40 23.33 6.61
CA ASP A 149 -3.53 23.08 7.76
C ASP A 149 -3.40 21.57 8.02
N GLU A 150 -2.16 21.07 7.94
CA GLU A 150 -1.81 19.66 8.08
C GLU A 150 -2.31 19.07 9.41
N HIS A 151 -2.21 19.85 10.51
CA HIS A 151 -2.67 19.43 11.83
C HIS A 151 -4.19 19.24 11.89
N LYS A 152 -4.95 20.00 11.09
CA LYS A 152 -6.40 19.83 11.00
C LYS A 152 -6.78 18.58 10.23
N VAL A 153 -6.00 18.17 9.23
CA VAL A 153 -6.25 16.96 8.44
C VAL A 153 -6.00 15.69 9.25
N LEU A 154 -4.92 15.66 10.03
CA LEU A 154 -4.56 14.51 10.87
C LEU A 154 -5.60 14.21 11.95
N ASN A 155 -6.29 15.24 12.44
CA ASN A 155 -7.31 15.13 13.49
C ASN A 155 -8.75 14.98 12.97
N MET A 156 -8.98 14.83 11.65
CA MET A 156 -10.33 14.63 11.12
C MET A 156 -10.83 13.21 11.35
N THR A 157 -12.14 13.08 11.62
CA THR A 157 -12.80 11.77 11.57
C THR A 157 -12.77 11.22 10.15
N VAL A 158 -12.90 9.90 10.02
CA VAL A 158 -12.82 9.20 8.73
C VAL A 158 -13.93 9.66 7.79
N GLU A 159 -15.13 9.84 8.31
CA GLU A 159 -16.32 10.26 7.55
C GLU A 159 -16.13 11.69 7.02
N LYS A 160 -15.59 12.58 7.85
CA LYS A 160 -15.33 13.98 7.47
C LYS A 160 -14.22 14.09 6.44
N LEU A 161 -13.16 13.29 6.58
CA LEU A 161 -12.09 13.22 5.59
C LEU A 161 -12.63 12.70 4.26
N GLN A 162 -13.44 11.64 4.29
CA GLN A 162 -14.05 11.08 3.10
C GLN A 162 -14.94 12.10 2.37
N ASP A 163 -15.89 12.75 3.05
CA ASP A 163 -16.78 13.75 2.45
C ASP A 163 -16.00 14.92 1.83
N LYS A 164 -14.98 15.42 2.53
CA LYS A 164 -14.14 16.50 2.01
C LYS A 164 -13.32 16.09 0.79
N LEU A 165 -12.70 14.92 0.83
CA LEU A 165 -11.90 14.43 -0.29
C LEU A 165 -12.79 14.13 -1.50
N PHE A 166 -13.98 13.59 -1.27
CA PHE A 166 -14.98 13.36 -2.31
C PHE A 166 -15.34 14.65 -3.03
N ARG A 167 -15.76 15.70 -2.29
CA ARG A 167 -16.09 17.01 -2.86
C ARG A 167 -14.91 17.68 -3.57
N LEU A 168 -13.70 17.48 -3.06
CA LEU A 168 -12.49 17.98 -3.70
C LEU A 168 -12.29 17.32 -5.06
N LEU A 169 -12.45 16.00 -5.15
CA LEU A 169 -12.32 15.24 -6.40
C LEU A 169 -13.48 15.49 -7.39
N GLU A 170 -14.64 15.94 -6.93
CA GLU A 170 -15.74 16.39 -7.80
C GLU A 170 -15.42 17.71 -8.52
N THR A 171 -14.57 18.55 -7.93
CA THR A 171 -14.37 19.94 -8.36
C THR A 171 -12.97 20.20 -8.92
N THR A 172 -12.06 19.23 -8.84
CA THR A 172 -10.68 19.36 -9.29
C THR A 172 -10.33 18.31 -10.32
N LYS A 173 -9.59 18.71 -11.34
CA LYS A 173 -9.08 17.77 -12.33
C LYS A 173 -7.79 17.14 -11.84
N SER A 174 -7.88 15.96 -11.23
CA SER A 174 -6.77 15.37 -10.48
C SER A 174 -6.30 14.03 -11.05
N LEU A 175 -4.99 13.77 -11.05
CA LEU A 175 -4.43 12.44 -11.28
C LEU A 175 -3.85 11.87 -9.97
N ILE A 176 -4.32 10.70 -9.58
CA ILE A 176 -3.85 9.97 -8.39
C ILE A 176 -3.10 8.73 -8.86
N VAL A 177 -1.81 8.66 -8.53
CA VAL A 177 -0.99 7.46 -8.75
C VAL A 177 -0.94 6.64 -7.46
N LEU A 178 -1.46 5.42 -7.51
CA LEU A 178 -1.43 4.44 -6.42
C LEU A 178 -0.43 3.33 -6.76
N ASP A 179 0.76 3.41 -6.18
CA ASP A 179 1.84 2.49 -6.48
C ASP A 179 1.84 1.27 -5.54
N ASP A 180 2.06 0.09 -6.11
CA ASP A 180 2.17 -1.23 -5.47
C ASP A 180 0.89 -1.65 -4.73
N ILE A 181 -0.27 -1.59 -5.39
CA ILE A 181 -1.51 -2.21 -4.86
C ILE A 181 -1.35 -3.74 -4.87
N TRP A 182 -1.56 -4.38 -3.72
CA TRP A 182 -1.31 -5.83 -3.57
C TRP A 182 -2.52 -6.71 -3.83
N LYS A 183 -3.73 -6.21 -3.53
CA LYS A 183 -4.97 -6.98 -3.63
C LYS A 183 -6.12 -6.13 -4.14
N GLU A 184 -7.14 -6.77 -4.72
CA GLU A 184 -8.36 -6.07 -5.15
C GLU A 184 -9.09 -5.42 -3.97
N GLU A 185 -9.08 -6.07 -2.79
CA GLU A 185 -9.72 -5.52 -1.60
C GLU A 185 -9.05 -4.23 -1.11
N ASP A 186 -7.76 -4.04 -1.43
CA ASP A 186 -7.04 -2.81 -1.09
C ASP A 186 -7.57 -1.63 -1.90
N TRP A 187 -7.83 -1.85 -3.20
CA TRP A 187 -8.52 -0.87 -4.04
C TRP A 187 -9.94 -0.62 -3.55
N ASP A 188 -10.70 -1.65 -3.19
CA ASP A 188 -12.07 -1.52 -2.69
C ASP A 188 -12.16 -0.68 -1.40
N ARG A 189 -11.11 -0.73 -0.57
CA ARG A 189 -11.01 0.09 0.64
C ARG A 189 -10.69 1.55 0.36
N ILE A 190 -9.99 1.84 -0.74
CA ILE A 190 -9.57 3.18 -1.14
C ILE A 190 -10.65 3.87 -1.99
N LYS A 191 -11.29 3.14 -2.90
CA LYS A 191 -12.18 3.69 -3.93
C LYS A 191 -13.38 4.54 -3.46
N PRO A 192 -13.93 4.41 -2.22
CA PRO A 192 -15.11 5.18 -1.79
C PRO A 192 -14.98 6.70 -1.75
N VAL A 193 -13.78 7.26 -1.92
CA VAL A 193 -13.58 8.72 -2.02
C VAL A 193 -13.74 9.25 -3.44
N PHE A 194 -13.75 8.39 -4.45
CA PHE A 194 -13.86 8.82 -5.84
C PHE A 194 -15.33 8.97 -6.24
N PRO A 195 -15.76 10.16 -6.70
CA PRO A 195 -17.13 10.39 -7.12
C PRO A 195 -17.42 9.72 -8.47
N PRO A 196 -18.70 9.42 -8.80
CA PRO A 196 -19.08 8.91 -10.11
C PRO A 196 -18.91 9.95 -11.24
N THR A 197 -18.69 11.22 -10.89
CA THR A 197 -18.41 12.28 -11.85
C THR A 197 -17.02 12.15 -12.45
N LYS A 198 -16.88 12.67 -13.68
CA LYS A 198 -15.58 12.78 -14.34
C LYS A 198 -14.77 13.96 -13.79
N GLY A 199 -13.46 13.92 -13.96
CA GLY A 199 -12.54 14.98 -13.54
C GLY A 199 -11.28 14.41 -12.89
N TRP A 200 -11.43 13.29 -12.18
CA TRP A 200 -10.30 12.56 -11.62
C TRP A 200 -9.90 11.37 -12.50
N LYS A 201 -8.62 10.99 -12.40
CA LYS A 201 -8.01 9.80 -13.00
C LYS A 201 -7.16 9.08 -11.95
N VAL A 202 -7.07 7.77 -12.05
CA VAL A 202 -6.22 6.92 -11.23
C VAL A 202 -5.29 6.11 -12.13
N LEU A 203 -3.99 6.16 -11.83
CA LEU A 203 -3.01 5.23 -12.37
C LEU A 203 -2.56 4.31 -11.24
N LEU A 204 -2.67 3.00 -11.42
CA LEU A 204 -2.26 2.04 -10.40
C LEU A 204 -1.22 1.06 -10.91
N THR A 205 -0.31 0.64 -10.03
CA THR A 205 0.62 -0.47 -10.31
C THR A 205 0.28 -1.64 -9.40
N SER A 206 0.30 -2.85 -9.96
CA SER A 206 -0.05 -4.08 -9.23
C SER A 206 0.75 -5.29 -9.75
N ARG A 207 0.79 -6.38 -8.99
CA ARG A 207 1.46 -7.63 -9.36
C ARG A 207 0.52 -8.59 -10.08
#